data_AF-X1VY04-F1
#
_entry.id   AF-X1VY04-F1
#
_cell.length_a   1.000
_cell.length_b   1.000
_cell.length_c   1.000
_cell.angle_alpha   90.00
_cell.angle_beta   90.00
_cell.angle_gamma   90.00
#
_symmetry.space_group_name_H-M   'P 1'
#
loop_
_entity.id
_entity.type
_entity.pdbx_description
1 polymer ?
#
loop_
_entity_poly.entity_id
_entity_poly.type
_entity_poly.pdbx_seq_one_letter_code
_entity_poly.pdbx_strand_id
1 'polypeptide(L)' 'PTTLHGDAIRRKCEQLGLKNYEKHIQEILDTTHTAITKKKYLTEKELEEFIHKIIN' A
#
# COMPACT_ATOMS: atom_id res chain seq x y z
N PRO A 1 4.33 -8.94 -16.27
CA PRO A 1 4.90 -9.28 -14.96
C PRO A 1 4.45 -8.29 -13.88
N THR A 2 3.32 -8.56 -13.23
CA THR A 2 2.80 -7.76 -12.12
C THR A 2 3.27 -8.37 -10.80
N THR A 3 4.45 -7.94 -10.34
CA THR A 3 4.67 -6.90 -9.31
C THR A 3 4.47 -7.44 -7.90
N LEU A 4 5.54 -8.05 -7.37
CA LEU A 4 5.75 -8.46 -5.97
C LEU A 4 5.17 -7.46 -4.95
N HIS A 5 5.16 -6.17 -5.31
CA HIS A 5 4.63 -5.06 -4.53
C HIS A 5 3.12 -5.14 -4.26
N GLY A 6 2.29 -5.61 -5.19
CA GLY A 6 0.84 -5.62 -4.98
C GLY A 6 0.34 -6.72 -4.05
N ASP A 7 0.97 -7.89 -4.10
CA ASP A 7 0.70 -8.99 -3.18
C ASP A 7 1.14 -8.63 -1.75
N ALA A 8 2.31 -7.97 -1.62
CA ALA A 8 2.83 -7.52 -0.34
C ALA A 8 1.89 -6.50 0.36
N ILE A 9 1.36 -5.53 -0.41
CA ILE A 9 0.42 -4.53 0.13
C ILE A 9 -0.89 -5.19 0.56
N ARG A 10 -1.44 -6.11 -0.25
CA ARG A 10 -2.66 -6.85 0.10
C ARG A 10 -2.48 -7.62 1.40
N ARG A 11 -1.42 -8.42 1.51
CA ARG A 11 -1.14 -9.19 2.74
C ARG A 11 -0.97 -8.30 3.95
N LYS A 12 -0.30 -7.15 3.81
CA LYS A 12 -0.12 -6.20 4.91
C LYS A 12 -1.46 -5.60 5.35
N CYS A 13 -2.33 -5.23 4.41
CA CYS A 13 -3.67 -4.74 4.73
C CYS A 13 -4.54 -5.81 5.44
N GLU A 14 -4.42 -7.07 5.03
CA GLU A 14 -5.09 -8.20 5.70
C GLU A 14 -4.53 -8.44 7.11
N GLN A 15 -3.20 -8.36 7.29
CA GLN A 15 -2.56 -8.44 8.61
C GLN A 15 -3.00 -7.32 9.55
N LEU A 16 -3.27 -6.13 9.02
CA LEU A 16 -3.80 -5.00 9.77
C LEU A 16 -5.31 -5.11 10.05
N GLY A 17 -5.99 -6.14 9.53
CA GLY A 17 -7.42 -6.37 9.74
C GLY A 17 -8.32 -5.35 9.02
N LEU A 18 -7.80 -4.65 8.01
CA LEU A 18 -8.50 -3.57 7.33
C LEU A 18 -9.48 -4.16 6.32
N LYS A 19 -10.76 -4.34 6.67
CA LYS A 19 -11.76 -4.96 5.78
C LYS A 19 -12.15 -4.11 4.57
N ASN A 20 -11.98 -2.78 4.64
CA ASN A 20 -12.30 -1.87 3.55
C ASN A 20 -11.13 -1.64 2.58
N TYR A 21 -9.97 -2.24 2.82
CA TYR A 21 -8.77 -2.03 2.01
C TYR A 21 -8.99 -2.34 0.53
N GLU A 22 -9.87 -3.29 0.17
CA GLU A 22 -10.14 -3.63 -1.23
C GLU A 22 -10.74 -2.47 -2.03
N LYS A 23 -11.51 -1.59 -1.39
CA LYS A 23 -12.05 -0.38 -2.04
C LYS A 23 -10.96 0.65 -2.30
N HIS A 24 -9.90 0.62 -1.51
CA HIS A 24 -8.79 1.57 -1.54
C HIS A 24 -7.51 0.98 -2.14
N ILE A 25 -7.49 -0.30 -2.51
CA ILE A 25 -6.26 -1.02 -2.88
C ILE A 25 -5.59 -0.40 -4.11
N GLN A 26 -6.38 0.06 -5.07
CA GLN A 26 -5.91 0.78 -6.26
C GLN A 26 -5.24 2.10 -5.88
N GLU A 27 -5.83 2.86 -4.97
CA GLU A 27 -5.30 4.14 -4.51
C GLU A 27 -4.03 3.97 -3.67
N ILE A 28 -4.00 2.93 -2.82
CA ILE A 28 -2.81 2.55 -2.05
C ILE A 28 -1.68 2.13 -3.00
N LEU A 29 -1.99 1.31 -4.02
CA LEU A 29 -1.03 0.88 -5.03
C LEU A 29 -0.46 2.06 -5.81
N ASP A 30 -1.31 2.96 -6.27
CA ASP A 30 -0.91 4.13 -7.06
C ASP A 30 -0.06 5.11 -6.23
N THR A 31 -0.49 5.36 -4.99
CA THR A 31 0.26 6.20 -4.03
C THR A 31 1.62 5.59 -3.71
N THR A 32 1.66 4.29 -3.44
CA THR A 32 2.90 3.56 -3.14
C THR A 32 3.83 3.55 -4.35
N HIS A 33 3.28 3.30 -5.54
CA HIS A 33 4.06 3.30 -6.78
C HIS A 33 4.62 4.69 -7.11
N THR A 34 3.82 5.74 -6.94
CA THR A 34 4.25 7.13 -7.08
C THR A 34 5.35 7.49 -6.08
N ALA A 35 5.21 7.06 -4.83
CA ALA A 35 6.20 7.30 -3.78
C ALA A 35 7.51 6.54 -4.05
N ILE A 36 7.46 5.27 -4.45
CA ILE A 36 8.63 4.48 -4.85
C ILE A 36 9.32 5.12 -6.07
N THR A 37 8.55 5.58 -7.05
CA THR A 37 9.09 6.26 -8.24
C THR A 37 9.82 7.55 -7.88
N LYS A 38 9.33 8.30 -6.87
CA LYS A 38 9.96 9.55 -6.41
C LYS A 38 11.15 9.33 -5.46
N LYS A 39 11.03 8.46 -4.45
CA LYS A 39 12.03 8.25 -3.39
C LYS A 39 13.00 7.09 -3.67
N LYS A 40 12.83 6.34 -4.76
CA LYS A 40 13.52 5.07 -5.11
C LYS A 40 13.28 3.90 -4.15
N TYR A 41 12.82 4.14 -2.93
CA TYR A 41 12.44 3.12 -1.96
C TYR A 41 11.35 3.65 -1.03
N LEU A 42 10.65 2.72 -0.38
CA LEU A 42 9.60 3.01 0.58
C LEU A 42 9.78 2.06 1.78
N THR A 43 9.72 2.60 2.98
CA THR A 43 9.85 1.78 4.20
C THR A 43 8.49 1.25 4.64
N GLU A 44 8.50 0.16 5.41
CA GLU A 44 7.26 -0.47 5.88
C GLU A 44 6.41 0.48 6.74
N LYS A 45 7.07 1.35 7.55
CA LYS A 45 6.38 2.41 8.30
C LYS A 45 5.67 3.41 7.40
N GLU A 46 6.34 3.90 6.36
CA GLU A 46 5.69 4.85 5.44
C GLU A 46 4.54 4.19 4.68
N LEU A 47 4.65 2.89 4.35
CA LEU A 47 3.56 2.13 3.74
C LEU A 47 2.35 2.07 4.67
N GLU A 48 2.56 1.75 5.95
CA GLU A 48 1.49 1.72 6.95
C GLU A 48 0.85 3.10 7.12
N GLU A 49 1.63 4.19 7.16
CA GLU A 49 1.09 5.54 7.21
C GLU A 49 0.25 5.90 5.97
N PHE A 50 0.68 5.50 4.77
CA PHE A 50 -0.11 5.68 3.55
C PHE A 50 -1.42 4.90 3.59
N ILE A 51 -1.36 3.62 3.99
CA ILE A 51 -2.54 2.76 4.11
C ILE A 51 -3.54 3.36 5.11
N HIS A 52 -3.06 3.78 6.28
CA HIS A 52 -3.89 4.43 7.30
C HIS A 52 -4.51 5.73 6.78
N LYS A 53 -3.75 6.56 6.06
CA LYS A 53 -4.23 7.84 5.55
C LYS A 53 -5.30 7.70 4.46
N ILE A 54 -5.29 6.59 3.72
CA ILE A 54 -6.24 6.35 2.63
C ILE A 54 -7.52 5.67 3.16
N ILE A 55 -7.39 4.76 4.13
CA ILE A 55 -8.53 3.95 4.64
C ILE A 55 -9.31 4.67 5.75
N ASN A 56 -8.65 5.57 6.50
CA ASN A 56 -9.24 6.33 7.61
C ASN A 56 -9.83 7.66 7.11
#